data_AF-A0A0J9TGZ8-F1
#
_entry.id   AF-A0A0J9TGZ8-F1
#
_cell.length_a   1.000
_cell.length_b   1.000
_cell.length_c   1.000
_cell.angle_alpha   90.00
_cell.angle_beta   90.00
_cell.angle_gamma   90.00
#
_symmetry.space_group_name_H-M   'P 1'
#
loop_
_entity.id
_entity.type
_entity.pdbx_description
1 polymer ?
#
loop_
_entity_poly.entity_id
_entity_poly.type
_entity_poly.pdbx_seq_one_letter_code
_entity_poly.pdbx_strand_id
1 'polypeptide(L)'
;MDLHINGNMLPNVRKVLFFFVNFEDARKKLPSYIIYEKFKNKNNTETSSTLQKVNENSENDETKYNDNVNDFCNKFSWNLENLSEITDKKLKYRDECSYLSYWAYEEIKSIFGTLDNYNKKRHIINKLNKIVSDISNRASTKKPCYIYFGNEFDKWDEWKQLHDYFKNSEHILSLVTEPNCNGCNKFCNYVKHIKTLYDKYERGCCLWGSCDDYINCDDKYNPSELLKRLKCEE
;
A
#
# COMPACT_ATOMS: atom_id res chain seq x y z
N MET A 1 14.76 -13.27 4.17
CA MET A 1 15.13 -13.52 5.57
C MET A 1 14.29 -14.70 6.02
N ASP A 2 14.84 -15.91 5.97
CA ASP A 2 14.10 -17.13 6.26
C ASP A 2 13.95 -17.30 7.77
N LEU A 3 12.71 -17.23 8.25
CA LEU A 3 12.38 -17.45 9.66
C LEU A 3 12.14 -18.95 9.87
N HIS A 4 13.16 -19.66 10.37
CA HIS A 4 12.98 -21.05 10.82
C HIS A 4 12.06 -21.08 12.06
N ILE A 5 10.91 -21.75 11.94
CA ILE A 5 9.99 -21.98 13.06
C ILE A 5 10.62 -23.01 14.00
N ASN A 6 11.20 -22.54 15.10
CA ASN A 6 11.91 -23.36 16.08
C ASN A 6 10.94 -24.19 16.95
N GLY A 7 11.32 -25.43 17.29
CA GLY A 7 10.46 -26.41 17.98
C GLY A 7 10.03 -26.05 19.41
N ASN A 8 10.65 -25.04 20.03
CA ASN A 8 10.46 -24.66 21.43
C ASN A 8 9.50 -23.47 21.66
N MET A 9 8.78 -23.00 20.63
CA MET A 9 7.84 -21.88 20.80
C MET A 9 6.52 -22.33 21.45
N LEU A 10 5.96 -21.49 22.32
CA LEU A 10 4.61 -21.64 22.85
C LEU A 10 3.60 -21.81 21.69
N PRO A 11 2.59 -22.71 21.81
CA PRO A 11 1.66 -23.02 20.73
C PRO A 11 0.99 -21.78 20.10
N ASN A 12 0.62 -20.78 20.92
CA ASN A 12 0.02 -19.54 20.46
C ASN A 12 0.99 -18.69 19.62
N VAL A 13 2.26 -18.62 20.03
CA VAL A 13 3.31 -17.89 19.29
C VAL A 13 3.60 -18.59 17.97
N ARG A 14 3.66 -19.92 17.97
CA ARG A 14 3.85 -20.73 16.75
C ARG A 14 2.69 -20.56 15.76
N LYS A 15 1.45 -20.52 16.25
CA LYS A 15 0.25 -20.30 15.43
C LYS A 15 0.23 -18.92 14.79
N VAL A 16 0.57 -17.88 15.56
CA VAL A 16 0.69 -16.49 15.06
C VAL A 16 1.81 -16.39 14.03
N LEU A 17 3.00 -16.92 14.30
CA LEU A 17 4.13 -16.88 13.38
C LEU A 17 3.83 -17.62 12.06
N PHE A 18 3.20 -18.80 12.15
CA PHE A 18 2.78 -19.57 10.97
C PHE A 18 1.71 -18.85 10.14
N PHE A 19 0.79 -18.13 10.80
CA PHE A 19 -0.19 -17.28 10.12
C PHE A 19 0.50 -16.16 9.33
N PHE A 20 1.44 -15.43 9.95
CA PHE A 20 2.19 -14.35 9.30
C PHE A 20 3.04 -14.83 8.12
N VAL A 21 3.71 -15.99 8.24
CA VAL A 21 4.53 -16.56 7.15
C VAL A 21 3.69 -16.90 5.92
N ASN A 22 2.56 -17.61 6.11
CA ASN A 22 1.69 -17.98 5.00
C ASN A 22 1.01 -16.77 4.33
N PHE A 23 0.68 -15.74 5.12
CA PHE A 23 0.11 -14.50 4.62
C PHE A 23 1.06 -13.78 3.65
N GLU A 24 2.32 -13.59 4.05
CA GLU A 24 3.32 -12.89 3.22
C GLU A 24 3.69 -13.67 1.96
N ASP A 25 3.79 -15.00 2.04
CA ASP A 25 4.10 -15.84 0.88
C ASP A 25 2.97 -15.88 -0.15
N ALA A 26 1.70 -15.82 0.30
CA ALA A 26 0.56 -15.65 -0.59
C ALA A 26 0.60 -14.26 -1.26
N ARG A 27 0.84 -13.19 -0.48
CA ARG A 27 0.87 -11.80 -0.95
C ARG A 27 1.92 -11.58 -2.04
N LYS A 28 3.12 -12.14 -1.87
CA LYS A 28 4.23 -12.03 -2.85
C LYS A 28 3.93 -12.62 -4.22
N LYS A 29 2.95 -13.53 -4.31
CA LYS A 29 2.54 -14.16 -5.57
C LYS A 29 1.46 -13.36 -6.31
N LEU A 30 0.92 -12.31 -5.70
CA LEU A 30 -0.19 -11.54 -6.26
C LEU A 30 0.30 -10.40 -7.17
N PRO A 31 -0.45 -10.03 -8.22
CA PRO A 31 -0.06 -8.98 -9.17
C PRO A 31 0.30 -7.63 -8.53
N SER A 32 -0.48 -7.20 -7.52
CA SER A 32 -0.20 -5.95 -6.78
C SER A 32 1.21 -5.89 -6.20
N TYR A 33 1.73 -6.99 -5.65
CA TYR A 33 3.06 -7.03 -5.04
C TYR A 33 4.14 -6.72 -6.08
N ILE A 34 4.02 -7.31 -7.27
CA ILE A 34 4.97 -7.10 -8.38
C ILE A 34 4.99 -5.63 -8.80
N ILE A 35 3.84 -4.96 -8.81
CA ILE A 35 3.76 -3.53 -9.13
C ILE A 35 4.52 -2.69 -8.10
N TYR A 36 4.32 -2.92 -6.81
CA TYR A 36 5.04 -2.17 -5.76
C TYR A 36 6.55 -2.36 -5.81
N GLU A 37 7.02 -3.57 -6.12
CA GLU A 37 8.47 -3.80 -6.26
C GLU A 37 9.09 -2.99 -7.39
N LYS A 38 8.34 -2.70 -8.47
CA LYS A 38 8.83 -1.84 -9.55
C LYS A 38 8.97 -0.38 -9.12
N PHE A 39 8.08 0.15 -8.28
CA PHE A 39 8.20 1.51 -7.72
C PHE A 39 9.43 1.68 -6.81
N LYS A 40 9.98 0.58 -6.28
CA LYS A 40 11.20 0.57 -5.47
C LYS A 40 12.49 0.55 -6.31
N ASN A 41 12.41 0.20 -7.60
CA ASN A 41 13.59 0.05 -8.44
C ASN A 41 14.22 1.41 -8.78
N LYS A 42 15.46 1.57 -8.32
CA LYS A 42 16.17 2.84 -8.17
C LYS A 42 17.00 3.19 -9.40
N ASN A 43 16.35 3.53 -10.51
CA ASN A 43 17.06 4.20 -11.62
C ASN A 43 17.02 5.71 -11.39
N ASN A 44 17.96 6.17 -10.56
CA ASN A 44 18.23 7.59 -10.29
C ASN A 44 18.45 8.35 -11.61
N THR A 45 17.84 9.54 -11.74
CA THR A 45 18.53 10.85 -11.82
C THR A 45 17.48 11.91 -12.16
N GLU A 46 17.13 12.74 -11.19
CA GLU A 46 17.07 14.19 -11.36
C GLU A 46 16.80 14.84 -10.01
N THR A 47 17.80 15.58 -9.51
CA THR A 47 17.64 16.47 -8.36
C THR A 47 16.74 17.63 -8.77
N SER A 48 15.46 17.56 -8.41
CA SER A 48 14.55 18.68 -8.68
C SER A 48 14.93 19.89 -7.82
N SER A 49 15.13 21.04 -8.46
CA SER A 49 15.36 22.36 -7.85
C SER A 49 14.28 22.82 -6.86
N THR A 50 13.14 22.11 -6.79
CA THR A 50 12.04 22.40 -5.86
C THR A 50 12.39 22.02 -4.41
N LEU A 51 13.41 21.19 -4.19
CA LEU A 51 13.82 20.63 -2.90
C LEU A 51 14.55 21.59 -1.96
N GLN A 52 15.17 22.66 -2.48
CA GLN A 52 15.90 23.62 -1.64
C GLN A 52 15.02 24.25 -0.54
N LYS A 53 13.68 24.22 -0.69
CA LYS A 53 12.70 24.81 0.24
C LYS A 53 12.43 24.00 1.51
N VAL A 54 12.74 22.70 1.58
CA VAL A 54 12.48 21.92 2.81
C VAL A 54 13.46 22.33 3.92
N ASN A 55 14.69 22.65 3.54
CA ASN A 55 15.84 22.84 4.43
C ASN A 55 16.01 24.27 4.96
N GLU A 56 15.18 25.23 4.56
CA GLU A 56 15.18 26.56 5.16
C GLU A 56 14.64 26.46 6.61
N ASN A 57 15.54 26.65 7.58
CA ASN A 57 15.31 26.78 9.03
C ASN A 57 15.09 25.48 9.84
N SER A 58 15.76 24.36 9.51
CA SER A 58 15.66 23.15 10.35
C SER A 58 16.53 23.20 11.62
N GLU A 59 15.98 22.82 12.76
CA GLU A 59 16.77 22.46 13.95
C GLU A 59 17.65 21.23 13.68
N ASN A 60 18.79 21.10 14.37
CA ASN A 60 19.79 20.05 14.11
C ASN A 60 19.26 18.61 14.30
N ASP A 61 18.16 18.41 15.03
CA ASP A 61 17.53 17.09 15.26
C ASP A 61 16.61 16.66 14.09
N GLU A 62 16.31 17.54 13.14
CA GLU A 62 15.36 17.28 12.04
C GLU A 62 16.02 16.96 10.70
N THR A 63 17.34 17.17 10.58
CA THR A 63 18.11 16.98 9.34
C THR A 63 17.84 15.62 8.70
N LYS A 64 17.80 14.54 9.50
CA LYS A 64 17.53 13.18 9.00
C LYS A 64 16.13 13.04 8.38
N TYR A 65 15.10 13.66 8.98
CA TYR A 65 13.74 13.61 8.44
C TYR A 65 13.66 14.38 7.12
N ASN A 66 14.26 15.57 7.08
CA ASN A 66 14.30 16.40 5.88
C ASN A 66 15.03 15.70 4.73
N ASP A 67 16.20 15.10 4.98
CA ASP A 67 16.96 14.36 3.97
C ASP A 67 16.16 13.17 3.42
N ASN A 68 15.51 12.40 4.30
CA ASN A 68 14.68 11.27 3.89
C ASN A 68 13.44 11.72 3.10
N VAL A 69 12.79 12.80 3.51
CA VAL A 69 11.66 13.40 2.79
C VAL A 69 12.10 13.91 1.42
N ASN A 70 13.30 14.48 1.31
CA ASN A 70 13.86 14.93 0.05
C ASN A 70 14.15 13.76 -0.90
N ASP A 71 14.74 12.66 -0.40
CA ASP A 71 14.93 11.42 -1.17
C ASP A 71 13.58 10.84 -1.64
N PHE A 72 12.58 10.83 -0.76
CA PHE A 72 11.21 10.44 -1.12
C PHE A 72 10.65 11.29 -2.26
N CYS A 73 10.73 12.62 -2.16
CA CYS A 73 10.18 13.53 -3.18
C CYS A 73 10.82 13.32 -4.57
N ASN A 74 12.12 13.03 -4.62
CA ASN A 74 12.80 12.70 -5.88
C ASN A 74 12.24 11.42 -6.51
N LYS A 75 12.12 10.34 -5.71
CA LYS A 75 11.53 9.08 -6.18
C LYS A 75 10.08 9.25 -6.58
N PHE A 76 9.32 10.02 -5.81
CA PHE A 76 7.91 10.30 -6.09
C PHE A 76 7.73 11.02 -7.44
N SER A 77 8.53 12.06 -7.70
CA SER A 77 8.51 12.78 -8.98
C SER A 77 8.78 11.85 -10.15
N TRP A 78 9.83 11.03 -10.05
CA TRP A 78 10.19 10.08 -11.11
C TRP A 78 9.12 9.00 -11.31
N ASN A 79 8.61 8.43 -10.22
CA ASN A 79 7.55 7.41 -10.26
C ASN A 79 6.26 7.97 -10.89
N LEU A 80 5.94 9.24 -10.63
CA LEU A 80 4.78 9.90 -11.24
C LEU A 80 4.97 10.12 -12.75
N GLU A 81 6.15 10.58 -13.18
CA GLU A 81 6.45 10.80 -14.60
C GLU A 81 6.49 9.50 -15.42
N ASN A 82 6.91 8.40 -14.79
CA ASN A 82 7.04 7.08 -15.42
C ASN A 82 5.89 6.13 -15.04
N LEU A 83 4.82 6.66 -14.44
CA LEU A 83 3.77 5.88 -13.79
C LEU A 83 3.14 4.81 -14.69
N SER A 84 2.83 5.17 -15.93
CA SER A 84 2.23 4.23 -16.88
C SER A 84 3.21 3.17 -17.38
N GLU A 85 4.50 3.49 -17.47
CA GLU A 85 5.51 2.50 -17.82
C GLU A 85 5.75 1.48 -16.70
N ILE A 86 5.86 1.95 -15.45
CA ILE A 86 6.03 1.10 -14.26
C ILE A 86 4.87 0.09 -14.15
N THR A 87 3.66 0.51 -14.51
CA THR A 87 2.44 -0.30 -14.46
C THR A 87 2.15 -1.07 -15.77
N ASP A 88 3.17 -1.21 -16.63
CA ASP A 88 3.13 -1.90 -17.93
C ASP A 88 2.05 -1.39 -18.90
N LYS A 89 1.53 -0.18 -18.70
CA LYS A 89 0.46 0.46 -19.50
C LYS A 89 -0.81 -0.38 -19.58
N LYS A 90 -1.04 -1.24 -18.57
CA LYS A 90 -2.20 -2.15 -18.51
C LYS A 90 -3.35 -1.63 -17.65
N LEU A 91 -3.06 -0.66 -16.79
CA LEU A 91 -4.00 -0.17 -15.79
C LEU A 91 -4.72 1.08 -16.26
N LYS A 92 -5.91 1.31 -15.70
CA LYS A 92 -6.55 2.61 -15.82
C LYS A 92 -5.76 3.61 -15.00
N TYR A 93 -5.65 4.85 -15.48
CA TYR A 93 -4.91 5.92 -14.80
C TYR A 93 -5.27 6.09 -13.31
N ARG A 94 -6.56 5.95 -12.95
CA ARG A 94 -7.00 5.98 -11.54
C ARG A 94 -6.33 4.89 -10.70
N ASP A 95 -6.22 3.69 -11.24
CA ASP A 95 -5.59 2.55 -10.56
C ASP A 95 -4.07 2.74 -10.46
N GLU A 96 -3.45 3.31 -11.51
CA GLU A 96 -2.03 3.67 -11.46
C GLU A 96 -1.77 4.67 -10.31
N CYS A 97 -2.58 5.72 -10.19
CA CYS A 97 -2.48 6.68 -9.09
C CYS A 97 -2.72 6.04 -7.72
N SER A 98 -3.67 5.10 -7.59
CA SER A 98 -3.93 4.45 -6.29
C SER A 98 -2.73 3.60 -5.85
N TYR A 99 -2.08 2.88 -6.77
CA TYR A 99 -0.82 2.18 -6.47
C TYR A 99 0.30 3.15 -6.05
N LEU A 100 0.48 4.26 -6.77
CA LEU A 100 1.46 5.28 -6.40
C LEU A 100 1.18 5.86 -5.01
N SER A 101 -0.10 6.07 -4.67
CA SER A 101 -0.53 6.61 -3.37
C SER A 101 -0.14 5.68 -2.22
N TYR A 102 -0.43 4.38 -2.34
CA TYR A 102 -0.10 3.41 -1.29
C TYR A 102 1.39 3.12 -1.18
N TRP A 103 2.14 3.18 -2.29
CA TRP A 103 3.60 3.18 -2.23
C TRP A 103 4.12 4.40 -1.45
N ALA A 104 3.58 5.59 -1.73
CA ALA A 104 3.98 6.81 -1.05
C ALA A 104 3.67 6.75 0.46
N TYR A 105 2.50 6.25 0.85
CA TYR A 105 2.17 6.05 2.27
C TYR A 105 3.14 5.09 2.97
N GLU A 106 3.55 4.00 2.33
CA GLU A 106 4.55 3.07 2.87
C GLU A 106 5.92 3.74 3.08
N GLU A 107 6.40 4.52 2.11
CA GLU A 107 7.66 5.26 2.24
C GLU A 107 7.59 6.29 3.39
N ILE A 108 6.50 7.06 3.47
CA ILE A 108 6.32 8.03 4.56
C ILE A 108 6.24 7.32 5.93
N LYS A 109 5.55 6.18 6.03
CA LYS A 109 5.57 5.39 7.26
C LYS A 109 6.97 4.93 7.64
N SER A 110 7.78 4.51 6.68
CA SER A 110 9.17 4.11 6.91
C SER A 110 10.02 5.28 7.44
N ILE A 111 9.82 6.49 6.90
CA ILE A 111 10.56 7.69 7.31
C ILE A 111 10.24 8.09 8.75
N PHE A 112 8.96 8.14 9.12
CA PHE A 112 8.54 8.60 10.45
C PHE A 112 8.53 7.49 11.51
N GLY A 113 8.33 6.24 11.09
CA GLY A 113 8.36 5.03 11.90
C GLY A 113 7.16 4.85 12.82
N THR A 114 6.74 5.91 13.51
CA THR A 114 5.65 5.87 14.50
C THR A 114 4.68 7.03 14.32
N LEU A 115 3.44 6.85 14.77
CA LEU A 115 2.42 7.90 14.79
C LEU A 115 2.84 9.10 15.66
N ASP A 116 3.55 8.85 16.77
CA ASP A 116 4.05 9.92 17.65
C ASP A 116 5.06 10.82 16.94
N ASN A 117 6.05 10.22 16.26
CA ASN A 117 7.02 10.99 15.45
C ASN A 117 6.32 11.74 14.31
N TYR A 118 5.40 11.07 13.62
CA TYR A 118 4.61 11.67 12.55
C TYR A 118 3.84 12.92 13.06
N ASN A 119 3.18 12.81 14.21
CA ASN A 119 2.44 13.92 14.82
C ASN A 119 3.36 15.05 15.30
N LYS A 120 4.49 14.72 15.95
CA LYS A 120 5.46 15.71 16.43
C LYS A 120 6.13 16.50 15.31
N LYS A 121 6.27 15.91 14.12
CA LYS A 121 6.91 16.52 12.95
C LYS A 121 5.88 16.99 11.90
N ARG A 122 4.69 17.41 12.34
CA ARG A 122 3.58 17.83 11.46
C ARG A 122 3.95 18.99 10.52
N HIS A 123 4.85 19.89 10.92
CA HIS A 123 5.34 20.96 10.06
C HIS A 123 6.09 20.44 8.84
N ILE A 124 6.90 19.38 9.00
CA ILE A 124 7.60 18.71 7.87
C ILE A 124 6.55 18.09 6.93
N ILE A 125 5.54 17.42 7.48
CA ILE A 125 4.46 16.80 6.69
C ILE A 125 3.65 17.85 5.91
N ASN A 126 3.37 19.01 6.52
CA ASN A 126 2.69 20.11 5.83
C ASN A 126 3.52 20.65 4.65
N LYS A 127 4.84 20.81 4.84
CA LYS A 127 5.76 21.18 3.75
C LYS A 127 5.78 20.10 2.65
N LEU A 128 5.86 18.82 3.04
CA LEU A 128 5.81 17.67 2.14
C LEU A 128 4.52 17.66 1.30
N ASN A 129 3.36 17.85 1.93
CA ASN A 129 2.06 17.91 1.23
C ASN A 129 2.03 19.01 0.15
N LYS A 130 2.60 20.18 0.45
CA LYS A 130 2.74 21.25 -0.54
C LYS A 130 3.63 20.83 -1.71
N ILE A 131 4.78 20.21 -1.42
CA ILE A 131 5.73 19.78 -2.46
C ILE A 131 5.13 18.68 -3.34
N VAL A 132 4.49 17.67 -2.75
CA VAL A 132 3.83 16.61 -3.51
C VAL A 132 2.70 17.16 -4.36
N SER A 133 1.90 18.08 -3.83
CA SER A 133 0.89 18.80 -4.63
C SER A 133 1.53 19.57 -5.79
N ASP A 134 2.63 20.29 -5.55
CA ASP A 134 3.32 21.04 -6.60
C ASP A 134 3.88 20.11 -7.68
N ILE A 135 4.49 18.98 -7.30
CA ILE A 135 4.99 17.95 -8.22
C ILE A 135 3.84 17.38 -9.05
N SER A 136 2.76 16.97 -8.38
CA SER A 136 1.59 16.38 -9.04
C SER A 136 0.94 17.29 -10.05
N ASN A 137 0.95 18.61 -9.81
CA ASN A 137 0.33 19.60 -10.69
C ASN A 137 1.29 20.17 -11.76
N ARG A 138 2.53 19.68 -11.88
CA ARG A 138 3.46 20.16 -12.92
C ARG A 138 2.90 19.84 -14.31
N ALA A 139 3.09 20.77 -15.25
CA ALA A 139 2.62 20.61 -16.63
C ALA A 139 3.17 19.35 -17.33
N SER A 140 4.35 18.86 -16.94
CA SER A 140 4.95 17.63 -17.48
C SER A 140 4.15 16.36 -17.16
N THR A 141 3.37 16.35 -16.08
CA THR A 141 2.67 15.15 -15.60
C THR A 141 1.43 14.81 -16.43
N LYS A 142 0.90 15.75 -17.23
CA LYS A 142 -0.31 15.65 -18.11
C LYS A 142 -1.62 15.28 -17.40
N LYS A 143 -1.57 14.49 -16.33
CA LYS A 143 -2.65 14.16 -15.41
C LYS A 143 -2.03 14.10 -13.99
N PRO A 144 -2.61 14.79 -13.00
CA PRO A 144 -2.12 14.76 -11.62
C PRO A 144 -2.59 13.51 -10.88
N CYS A 145 -1.78 12.98 -9.97
CA CYS A 145 -2.24 12.10 -8.88
C CYS A 145 -2.34 12.94 -7.61
N TYR A 146 -3.53 13.06 -7.04
CA TYR A 146 -3.74 13.84 -5.81
C TYR A 146 -3.47 12.96 -4.58
N ILE A 147 -2.34 13.20 -3.92
CA ILE A 147 -1.90 12.43 -2.76
C ILE A 147 -1.74 13.38 -1.59
N TYR A 148 -2.28 12.99 -0.43
CA TYR A 148 -2.27 13.80 0.78
C TYR A 148 -1.93 12.95 2.00
N PHE A 149 -0.94 13.40 2.76
CA PHE A 149 -0.52 12.79 4.01
C PHE A 149 -1.31 13.41 5.16
N GLY A 150 -2.48 12.80 5.42
CA GLY A 150 -3.46 13.22 6.42
C GLY A 150 -3.17 12.73 7.84
N ASN A 151 -4.21 12.48 8.61
CA ASN A 151 -4.12 12.01 10.00
C ASN A 151 -4.28 10.48 10.11
N GLU A 152 -4.46 9.79 8.99
CA GLU A 152 -4.81 8.37 8.90
C GLU A 152 -3.59 7.46 8.80
N PHE A 153 -2.45 7.93 9.30
CA PHE A 153 -1.16 7.24 9.30
C PHE A 153 -1.23 5.81 9.88
N ASP A 154 -2.06 5.62 10.90
CA ASP A 154 -2.32 4.32 11.55
C ASP A 154 -3.21 3.40 10.69
N LYS A 155 -4.00 3.95 9.77
CA LYS A 155 -4.92 3.21 8.90
C LYS A 155 -4.35 2.87 7.53
N TRP A 156 -3.33 3.57 7.06
CA TRP A 156 -2.80 3.41 5.69
C TRP A 156 -2.42 1.96 5.35
N ASP A 157 -1.89 1.17 6.29
CA ASP A 157 -1.55 -0.24 6.03
C ASP A 157 -2.79 -1.11 5.86
N GLU A 158 -3.84 -0.86 6.65
CA GLU A 158 -5.11 -1.58 6.52
C GLU A 158 -5.80 -1.23 5.20
N TRP A 159 -5.82 0.05 4.84
CA TRP A 159 -6.36 0.54 3.57
C TRP A 159 -5.60 -0.02 2.38
N LYS A 160 -4.26 -0.07 2.45
CA LYS A 160 -3.44 -0.70 1.42
C LYS A 160 -3.79 -2.18 1.25
N GLN A 161 -3.93 -2.93 2.35
CA GLN A 161 -4.28 -4.35 2.29
C GLN A 161 -5.64 -4.58 1.63
N LEU A 162 -6.63 -3.73 1.92
CA LEU A 162 -7.94 -3.75 1.27
C LEU A 162 -7.84 -3.39 -0.22
N HIS A 163 -7.16 -2.30 -0.55
CA HIS A 163 -6.89 -1.92 -1.94
C HIS A 163 -6.25 -3.07 -2.73
N ASP A 164 -5.17 -3.64 -2.20
CA ASP A 164 -4.43 -4.73 -2.85
C ASP A 164 -5.34 -5.94 -3.04
N TYR A 165 -6.14 -6.30 -2.04
CA TYR A 165 -7.15 -7.35 -2.17
C TYR A 165 -8.08 -7.11 -3.36
N PHE A 166 -8.69 -5.92 -3.48
CA PHE A 166 -9.61 -5.65 -4.58
C PHE A 166 -8.91 -5.64 -5.93
N LYS A 167 -7.66 -5.16 -6.03
CA LYS A 167 -6.87 -5.24 -7.27
C LYS A 167 -6.47 -6.66 -7.65
N ASN A 168 -6.38 -7.58 -6.68
CA ASN A 168 -6.03 -8.97 -6.91
C ASN A 168 -7.25 -9.90 -6.99
N SER A 169 -8.45 -9.44 -6.66
CA SER A 169 -9.63 -10.29 -6.44
C SER A 169 -9.99 -11.14 -7.67
N GLU A 170 -9.98 -10.56 -8.88
CA GLU A 170 -10.21 -11.30 -10.14
C GLU A 170 -9.12 -12.35 -10.40
N HIS A 171 -7.86 -12.01 -10.13
CA HIS A 171 -6.75 -12.96 -10.27
C HIS A 171 -6.91 -14.12 -9.29
N ILE A 172 -7.21 -13.83 -8.03
CA ILE A 172 -7.46 -14.86 -7.01
C ILE A 172 -8.67 -15.71 -7.41
N LEU A 173 -9.76 -15.09 -7.88
CA LEU A 173 -10.93 -15.79 -8.40
C LEU A 173 -10.57 -16.74 -9.56
N SER A 174 -9.73 -16.30 -10.50
CA SER A 174 -9.31 -17.13 -11.63
C SER A 174 -8.47 -18.35 -11.21
N LEU A 175 -7.69 -18.23 -10.14
CA LEU A 175 -6.90 -19.33 -9.60
C LEU A 175 -7.77 -20.41 -8.93
N VAL A 176 -9.01 -20.09 -8.58
CA VAL A 176 -9.87 -20.94 -7.72
C VAL A 176 -11.06 -21.53 -8.46
N THR A 177 -11.33 -21.08 -9.69
CA THR A 177 -12.42 -21.58 -10.55
C THR A 177 -12.14 -22.93 -11.23
N GLU A 178 -10.95 -23.52 -11.03
CA GLU A 178 -10.64 -24.84 -11.57
C GLU A 178 -11.26 -25.97 -10.71
N PRO A 179 -11.92 -26.99 -11.31
CA PRO A 179 -12.67 -28.03 -10.59
C PRO A 179 -11.87 -28.81 -9.53
N ASN A 180 -10.53 -28.78 -9.62
CA ASN A 180 -9.61 -29.46 -8.71
C ASN A 180 -8.51 -28.49 -8.25
N CYS A 181 -8.88 -27.37 -7.63
CA CYS A 181 -7.91 -26.39 -7.14
C CYS A 181 -7.03 -26.96 -6.01
N ASN A 182 -5.94 -27.61 -6.41
CA ASN A 182 -4.92 -28.11 -5.51
C ASN A 182 -4.15 -26.91 -4.93
N GLY A 183 -4.47 -26.54 -3.68
CA GLY A 183 -3.85 -25.41 -2.99
C GLY A 183 -4.69 -24.13 -2.90
N CYS A 184 -6.00 -24.15 -3.19
CA CYS A 184 -6.91 -23.01 -2.94
C CYS A 184 -6.83 -22.51 -1.49
N ASN A 185 -6.69 -23.43 -0.56
CA ASN A 185 -6.65 -23.17 0.88
C ASN A 185 -5.49 -22.24 1.27
N LYS A 186 -4.47 -22.10 0.41
CA LYS A 186 -3.33 -21.19 0.63
C LYS A 186 -3.75 -19.74 0.79
N PHE A 187 -4.88 -19.33 0.21
CA PHE A 187 -5.41 -17.98 0.34
C PHE A 187 -6.40 -17.81 1.49
N CYS A 188 -6.86 -18.89 2.14
CA CYS A 188 -7.87 -18.80 3.18
C CYS A 188 -7.47 -17.86 4.33
N ASN A 189 -6.24 -17.99 4.83
CA ASN A 189 -5.75 -17.12 5.91
C ASN A 189 -5.67 -15.65 5.45
N TYR A 190 -5.21 -15.42 4.22
CA TYR A 190 -5.18 -14.09 3.62
C TYR A 190 -6.58 -13.49 3.51
N VAL A 191 -7.55 -14.21 2.95
CA VAL A 191 -8.91 -13.70 2.77
C VAL A 191 -9.66 -13.56 4.10
N LYS A 192 -9.45 -14.45 5.08
CA LYS A 192 -10.00 -14.30 6.45
C LYS A 192 -9.49 -13.03 7.12
N HIS A 193 -8.20 -12.72 6.96
CA HIS A 193 -7.63 -11.47 7.44
C HIS A 193 -8.27 -10.25 6.77
N ILE A 194 -8.33 -10.26 5.44
CA ILE A 194 -8.98 -9.18 4.67
C ILE A 194 -10.44 -9.01 5.07
N LYS A 195 -11.18 -10.11 5.31
CA LYS A 195 -12.57 -10.05 5.77
C LYS A 195 -12.68 -9.23 7.07
N THR A 196 -11.77 -9.44 8.01
CA THR A 196 -11.75 -8.70 9.29
C THR A 196 -11.59 -7.19 9.04
N LEU A 197 -10.72 -6.81 8.09
CA LEU A 197 -10.56 -5.41 7.69
C LEU A 197 -11.80 -4.90 6.94
N TYR A 198 -12.36 -5.70 6.04
CA TYR A 198 -13.54 -5.34 5.25
C TYR A 198 -14.73 -5.05 6.16
N ASP A 199 -15.06 -5.94 7.09
CA ASP A 199 -16.15 -5.77 8.05
C ASP A 199 -15.99 -4.47 8.88
N LYS A 200 -14.74 -4.05 9.18
CA LYS A 200 -14.43 -2.82 9.91
C LYS A 200 -14.79 -1.55 9.12
N TYR A 201 -14.61 -1.56 7.80
CA TYR A 201 -14.73 -0.35 6.96
C TYR A 201 -15.98 -0.33 6.07
N GLU A 202 -16.46 -1.50 5.61
CA GLU A 202 -17.52 -1.67 4.62
C GLU A 202 -18.75 -0.82 4.94
N ARG A 203 -19.31 -0.94 6.15
CA ARG A 203 -20.56 -0.25 6.50
C ARG A 203 -20.45 1.27 6.35
N GLY A 204 -19.34 1.86 6.80
CA GLY A 204 -19.13 3.31 6.69
C GLY A 204 -18.91 3.72 5.22
N CYS A 205 -18.16 2.92 4.49
CA CYS A 205 -17.80 3.17 3.11
C CYS A 205 -18.97 3.00 2.14
N CYS A 206 -19.64 1.85 2.16
CA CYS A 206 -20.66 1.49 1.18
C CYS A 206 -22.00 2.20 1.36
N LEU A 207 -22.26 2.77 2.54
CA LEU A 207 -23.51 3.47 2.82
C LEU A 207 -23.35 5.01 2.88
N TRP A 208 -22.17 5.55 3.22
CA TRP A 208 -22.01 6.98 3.59
C TRP A 208 -20.71 7.63 3.08
N GLY A 209 -19.78 6.90 2.46
CA GLY A 209 -18.41 7.36 2.27
C GLY A 209 -17.87 7.24 0.85
N SER A 210 -16.82 8.00 0.54
CA SER A 210 -16.00 7.84 -0.67
C SER A 210 -14.74 7.04 -0.35
N CYS A 211 -14.90 5.73 -0.15
CA CYS A 211 -13.76 4.82 0.10
C CYS A 211 -13.34 4.04 -1.14
N ASP A 212 -13.83 4.41 -2.31
CA ASP A 212 -13.64 3.72 -3.59
C ASP A 212 -12.17 3.44 -3.93
N ASP A 213 -11.23 4.14 -3.28
CA ASP A 213 -9.79 3.94 -3.46
C ASP A 213 -9.26 2.70 -2.72
N TYR A 214 -10.02 2.09 -1.80
CA TYR A 214 -9.64 0.83 -1.13
C TYR A 214 -10.80 -0.12 -0.79
N ILE A 215 -12.06 0.29 -0.92
CA ILE A 215 -13.22 -0.58 -0.75
C ILE A 215 -13.98 -0.68 -2.07
N ASN A 216 -14.34 -1.92 -2.44
CA ASN A 216 -15.36 -2.19 -3.45
C ASN A 216 -16.58 -2.83 -2.78
N CYS A 217 -17.75 -2.25 -3.02
CA CYS A 217 -19.02 -2.65 -2.42
C CYS A 217 -19.84 -3.61 -3.31
N ASP A 218 -19.32 -4.02 -4.47
CA ASP A 218 -19.92 -5.08 -5.27
C ASP A 218 -19.73 -6.43 -4.55
N ASP A 219 -20.85 -7.09 -4.25
CA ASP A 219 -20.92 -8.39 -3.58
C ASP A 219 -20.01 -9.45 -4.22
N LYS A 220 -19.76 -9.36 -5.53
CA LYS A 220 -18.82 -10.24 -6.25
C LYS A 220 -17.44 -10.27 -5.59
N TYR A 221 -16.98 -9.15 -5.06
CA TYR A 221 -15.66 -9.00 -4.44
C TYR A 221 -15.69 -9.10 -2.92
N ASN A 222 -16.86 -9.34 -2.31
CA ASN A 222 -16.96 -9.49 -0.87
C ASN A 222 -16.06 -10.67 -0.40
N PRO A 223 -15.16 -10.45 0.58
CA PRO A 223 -14.28 -11.51 1.09
C PRO A 223 -15.02 -12.75 1.57
N SER A 224 -16.24 -12.60 2.09
CA SER A 224 -17.09 -13.72 2.51
C SER A 224 -17.49 -14.61 1.34
N GLU A 225 -17.82 -14.01 0.19
CA GLU A 225 -18.16 -14.75 -1.03
C GLU A 225 -16.94 -15.47 -1.60
N LEU A 226 -15.76 -14.84 -1.52
CA LEU A 226 -14.52 -15.48 -1.94
C LEU A 226 -14.13 -16.66 -1.03
N LEU A 227 -14.31 -16.55 0.29
CA LEU A 227 -14.07 -17.65 1.23
C LEU A 227 -14.96 -18.87 0.95
N LYS A 228 -16.24 -18.66 0.63
CA LYS A 228 -17.16 -19.74 0.24
C LYS A 228 -16.67 -20.44 -1.03
N ARG A 229 -16.26 -19.68 -2.05
CA ARG A 229 -15.73 -20.24 -3.31
C ARG A 229 -14.43 -21.02 -3.10
N LEU A 230 -13.57 -20.53 -2.19
CA LEU A 230 -12.34 -21.18 -1.78
C LEU A 230 -12.55 -22.45 -0.95
N LYS A 231 -13.79 -22.74 -0.51
CA LYS A 231 -14.12 -23.84 0.42
C LYS A 231 -13.23 -23.81 1.68
N CYS A 232 -12.98 -22.61 2.19
CA CYS A 232 -12.27 -22.46 3.45
C CYS A 232 -13.12 -23.00 4.60
N GLU A 233 -12.56 -23.91 5.40
CA GLU A 233 -13.18 -24.32 6.66
C GLU A 233 -13.34 -23.09 7.57
N GLU A 234 -14.44 -23.04 8.34
CA GLU A 234 -14.71 -21.95 9.30
C GLU A 234 -13.66 -21.89 10.41
#